data_AF-A0A972V9U0-F1
#
_entry.id   AF-A0A972V9U0-F1
#
_cell.length_a   1.000
_cell.length_b   1.000
_cell.length_c   1.000
_cell.angle_alpha   90.00
_cell.angle_beta   90.00
_cell.angle_gamma   90.00
#
_symmetry.space_group_name_H-M   'P 1'
#
loop_
_entity.id
_entity.type
_entity.pdbx_description
1 polymer ?
#
loop_
_entity_poly.entity_id
_entity_poly.type
_entity_poly.pdbx_seq_one_letter_code
_entity_poly.pdbx_strand_id
1 'polypeptide(L)'
;ATLSLLYFDRYTLDLAQYANPDTPLWIKPKERFIHELIFPDNTAADIQNLDRFRAEAHKRLSTPLYTLMFAALAAVILLSGEFNRRGQSWRVFFAIGIAVLIRVSGLGLESLAIKKPEIIPGMYLIIIIPTIICMIILARHGKRGARTDALMAQAETP
;
A
#
# COMPACT_ATOMS: atom_id res chain seq x y z
N ALA A 1 -32.37 36.54 29.82
CA ALA A 1 -31.62 36.43 28.55
C ALA A 1 -32.41 35.50 27.63
N THR A 2 -32.96 36.02 26.54
CA THR A 2 -33.72 35.25 25.54
C THR A 2 -32.76 34.83 24.42
N LEU A 3 -32.65 33.52 24.18
CA LEU A 3 -31.82 32.94 23.13
C LEU A 3 -32.57 33.06 21.79
N SER A 4 -31.97 33.74 20.81
CA SER A 4 -32.51 33.82 19.45
C SER A 4 -31.80 32.79 18.56
N LEU A 5 -32.57 31.88 17.96
CA LEU A 5 -32.05 30.82 17.08
C LEU A 5 -32.56 31.09 15.67
N LEU A 6 -31.64 31.36 14.75
CA LEU A 6 -31.92 31.79 13.39
C LEU A 6 -31.95 30.56 12.46
N TYR A 7 -33.11 30.29 11.87
CA TYR A 7 -33.29 29.23 10.88
C TYR A 7 -33.08 29.80 9.48
N PHE A 8 -32.15 29.21 8.72
CA PHE A 8 -31.88 29.60 7.34
C PHE A 8 -32.25 28.46 6.39
N ASP A 9 -33.12 28.74 5.41
CA ASP A 9 -33.42 27.79 4.33
C ASP A 9 -32.33 27.81 3.24
N ARG A 10 -31.72 28.98 2.96
CA ARG A 10 -30.61 29.13 2.01
C ARG A 10 -29.82 30.41 2.28
N TYR A 11 -28.51 30.30 2.43
CA TYR A 11 -27.59 31.44 2.56
C TYR A 11 -26.56 31.38 1.44
N THR A 12 -26.55 32.38 0.55
CA THR A 12 -25.56 32.50 -0.52
C THR A 12 -24.39 33.32 -0.01
N LEU A 13 -23.32 32.63 0.40
CA LEU A 13 -22.05 33.26 0.77
C LEU A 13 -21.23 33.50 -0.50
N ASP A 14 -21.06 34.77 -0.88
CA ASP A 14 -20.17 35.14 -1.98
C ASP A 14 -18.71 35.13 -1.49
N LEU A 15 -17.98 34.13 -1.96
CA LEU A 15 -16.57 33.91 -1.66
C LEU A 15 -15.63 34.61 -2.66
N ALA A 16 -16.16 35.12 -3.79
CA ALA A 16 -15.34 35.71 -4.85
C ALA A 16 -14.61 36.97 -4.39
N GLN A 17 -15.23 37.75 -3.48
CA GLN A 17 -14.62 38.94 -2.88
C GLN A 17 -13.40 38.64 -1.99
N TYR A 18 -13.24 37.40 -1.55
CA TYR A 18 -12.11 36.96 -0.71
C TYR A 18 -11.07 36.18 -1.51
N ALA A 19 -11.36 35.82 -2.77
CA ALA A 19 -10.41 35.18 -3.65
C ALA A 19 -9.47 36.25 -4.23
N ASN A 20 -8.17 36.10 -3.99
CA ASN A 20 -7.17 36.96 -4.61
C ASN A 20 -6.70 36.30 -5.93
N PRO A 21 -7.15 36.77 -7.11
CA PRO A 21 -6.90 36.10 -8.39
C PRO A 21 -5.40 36.04 -8.75
N ASP A 22 -4.59 36.90 -8.16
CA ASP A 22 -3.15 37.00 -8.44
C ASP A 22 -2.29 36.07 -7.56
N THR A 23 -2.88 35.34 -6.61
CA THR A 23 -2.14 34.33 -5.83
C THR A 23 -2.27 32.96 -6.49
N PRO A 24 -1.21 32.42 -7.12
CA PRO A 24 -1.29 31.08 -7.67
C PRO A 24 -1.53 30.07 -6.55
N LEU A 25 -2.61 29.29 -6.68
CA LEU A 25 -2.94 28.24 -5.72
C LEU A 25 -1.86 27.14 -5.79
N TRP A 26 -1.14 26.93 -4.69
CA TRP A 26 -0.19 25.83 -4.62
C TRP A 26 -0.92 24.49 -4.45
N ILE A 27 -0.85 23.65 -5.47
CA ILE A 27 -1.49 22.32 -5.50
C ILE A 27 -0.67 21.33 -4.67
N LYS A 28 -1.34 20.61 -3.77
CA LYS A 28 -0.69 19.64 -2.87
C LYS A 28 -0.15 18.43 -3.66
N PRO A 29 0.93 17.77 -3.20
CA PRO A 29 1.48 16.57 -3.84
C PRO A 29 0.44 15.48 -4.16
N LYS A 30 -0.54 15.27 -3.28
CA LYS A 30 -1.59 14.25 -3.44
C LYS A 30 -2.61 14.56 -4.53
N GLU A 31 -2.72 15.84 -4.91
CA GLU A 31 -3.68 16.34 -5.91
C GLU A 31 -3.02 16.48 -7.29
N ARG A 32 -1.69 16.30 -7.39
CA ARG A 32 -0.92 16.35 -8.63
C ARG A 32 -0.84 15.00 -9.34
N PHE A 33 -0.60 15.02 -10.65
CA PHE A 33 -0.30 13.82 -11.45
C PHE A 33 1.12 13.33 -11.25
N ILE A 34 1.36 12.02 -11.42
CA ILE A 34 2.69 11.40 -11.17
C ILE A 34 3.81 12.09 -11.96
N HIS A 35 3.56 12.51 -13.20
CA HIS A 35 4.58 13.20 -14.00
C HIS A 35 5.00 14.55 -13.38
N GLU A 36 4.07 15.28 -12.76
CA GLU A 36 4.34 16.55 -12.07
C GLU A 36 5.09 16.35 -10.75
N LEU A 37 5.03 15.14 -10.16
CA LEU A 37 5.82 14.80 -8.98
C LEU A 37 7.27 14.43 -9.35
N ILE A 38 7.46 13.78 -10.50
CA ILE A 38 8.78 13.37 -11.00
C ILE A 38 9.51 14.55 -11.65
N PHE A 39 8.77 15.39 -12.36
CA PHE A 39 9.23 16.60 -13.05
C PHE A 39 8.43 17.81 -12.54
N PRO A 40 8.71 18.29 -11.31
CA PRO A 40 8.02 19.44 -10.74
C PRO A 40 8.44 20.74 -11.44
N ASP A 41 7.54 21.73 -11.41
CA ASP A 41 7.83 23.06 -11.92
C ASP A 41 8.89 23.75 -11.04
N ASN A 42 9.69 24.65 -11.64
CA ASN A 42 10.74 25.38 -10.93
C ASN A 42 10.21 26.54 -10.05
N THR A 43 9.02 26.38 -9.48
CA THR A 43 8.44 27.36 -8.56
C THR A 43 9.12 27.26 -7.20
N ALA A 44 9.30 28.38 -6.50
CA ALA A 44 9.93 28.40 -5.17
C ALA A 44 9.25 27.45 -4.16
N ALA A 45 7.91 27.34 -4.22
CA ALA A 45 7.15 26.41 -3.39
C ALA A 45 7.44 24.94 -3.70
N ASP A 46 7.66 24.60 -4.97
CA ASP A 46 7.93 23.24 -5.42
C ASP A 46 9.34 22.81 -5.07
N ILE A 47 10.32 23.71 -5.25
CA ILE A 47 11.71 23.49 -4.84
C ILE A 47 11.80 23.18 -3.33
N GLN A 48 11.02 23.89 -2.51
CA GLN A 48 10.97 23.65 -1.05
C GLN A 48 10.29 22.31 -0.68
N ASN A 49 9.48 21.73 -1.56
CA ASN A 49 8.70 20.52 -1.29
C ASN A 49 9.13 19.30 -2.12
N LEU A 50 10.30 19.33 -2.77
CA LEU A 50 10.80 18.25 -3.62
C LEU A 50 10.80 16.88 -2.92
N ASP A 51 11.18 16.83 -1.65
CA ASP A 51 11.20 15.57 -0.89
C ASP A 51 9.79 15.00 -0.68
N ARG A 52 8.78 15.87 -0.55
CA ARG A 52 7.38 15.45 -0.46
C ARG A 52 6.88 14.90 -1.78
N PHE A 53 7.29 15.49 -2.90
CA PHE A 53 6.96 14.99 -4.24
C PHE A 53 7.60 13.63 -4.49
N ARG A 54 8.88 13.46 -4.17
CA ARG A 54 9.57 12.17 -4.27
C ARG A 54 8.89 11.10 -3.42
N ALA A 55 8.63 11.39 -2.14
CA ALA A 55 7.98 10.45 -1.24
C ALA A 55 6.58 10.02 -1.74
N GLU A 56 5.79 10.97 -2.23
CA GLU A 56 4.45 10.70 -2.78
C GLU A 56 4.53 9.90 -4.10
N ALA A 57 5.49 10.20 -4.98
CA ALA A 57 5.70 9.43 -6.20
C ALA A 57 6.04 7.97 -5.89
N HIS A 58 7.00 7.74 -4.98
CA HIS A 58 7.40 6.40 -4.57
C HIS A 58 6.28 5.65 -3.85
N LYS A 59 5.48 6.34 -3.03
CA LYS A 59 4.27 5.78 -2.41
C LYS A 59 3.27 5.27 -3.46
N ARG A 60 3.00 6.07 -4.50
CA ARG A 60 2.07 5.67 -5.56
C ARG A 60 2.58 4.46 -6.35
N LEU A 61 3.89 4.41 -6.62
CA LEU A 61 4.53 3.27 -7.29
C LEU A 61 4.55 2.00 -6.44
N SER A 62 4.72 2.13 -5.12
CA SER A 62 4.78 0.97 -4.22
C SER A 62 3.39 0.41 -3.88
N THR A 63 2.35 1.24 -3.88
CA THR A 63 0.97 0.86 -3.57
C THR A 63 0.46 -0.37 -4.35
N PRO A 64 0.56 -0.46 -5.69
CA PRO A 64 0.09 -1.65 -6.42
C PRO A 64 0.90 -2.92 -6.12
N LEU A 65 2.17 -2.79 -5.70
CA LEU A 65 3.01 -3.94 -5.34
C LEU A 65 2.53 -4.61 -4.05
N TYR A 66 1.93 -3.87 -3.12
CA TYR A 66 1.32 -4.44 -1.93
C TYR A 66 0.23 -5.47 -2.28
N THR A 67 -0.54 -5.24 -3.35
CA THR A 67 -1.58 -6.18 -3.79
C THR A 67 -1.00 -7.54 -4.14
N LEU A 68 0.09 -7.57 -4.90
CA LEU A 68 0.77 -8.82 -5.29
C LEU A 68 1.35 -9.55 -4.07
N MET A 69 1.98 -8.80 -3.18
CA MET A 69 2.54 -9.35 -1.94
C MET A 69 1.45 -9.97 -1.06
N PHE A 70 0.32 -9.28 -0.83
CA PHE A 70 -0.76 -9.81 0.00
C PHE A 70 -1.43 -11.03 -0.62
N ALA A 71 -1.58 -11.05 -1.95
CA ALA A 71 -2.07 -12.22 -2.66
C ALA A 71 -1.13 -13.42 -2.47
N ALA A 72 0.18 -13.23 -2.62
CA ALA A 72 1.17 -14.29 -2.39
C ALA A 72 1.19 -14.76 -0.93
N LEU A 73 1.10 -13.84 0.04
CA LEU A 73 1.01 -14.14 1.46
C LEU A 73 -0.23 -15.00 1.79
N ALA A 74 -1.40 -14.58 1.29
CA ALA A 74 -2.64 -15.32 1.48
C ALA A 74 -2.56 -16.72 0.85
N ALA A 75 -2.00 -16.83 -0.37
CA ALA A 75 -1.78 -18.11 -1.03
C ALA A 75 -0.87 -19.02 -0.19
N VAL A 76 0.26 -18.54 0.31
CA VAL A 76 1.14 -19.34 1.18
C VAL A 76 0.39 -19.86 2.39
N ILE A 77 -0.30 -18.98 3.13
CA ILE A 77 -0.93 -19.37 4.40
C ILE A 77 -2.10 -20.34 4.19
N LEU A 78 -2.87 -20.15 3.12
CA LEU A 78 -4.02 -21.00 2.83
C LEU A 78 -3.61 -22.35 2.23
N LEU A 79 -2.59 -22.40 1.36
CA LEU A 79 -2.14 -23.65 0.73
C LEU A 79 -1.18 -24.49 1.59
N SER A 80 -0.52 -23.92 2.61
CA SER A 80 0.55 -24.63 3.35
C SER A 80 0.07 -25.59 4.44
N GLY A 81 -1.23 -25.89 4.58
CA GLY A 81 -1.64 -26.81 5.63
C GLY A 81 -2.87 -27.64 5.30
N GLU A 82 -3.04 -28.72 6.05
CA GLU A 82 -4.08 -29.73 5.84
C GLU A 82 -5.50 -29.13 5.91
N PHE A 83 -6.39 -29.62 5.05
CA PHE A 83 -7.80 -29.22 4.96
C PHE A 83 -8.57 -29.73 6.18
N ASN A 84 -8.52 -28.97 7.28
CA ASN A 84 -9.38 -29.21 8.44
C ASN A 84 -10.36 -28.04 8.62
N ARG A 85 -11.66 -28.30 8.48
CA ARG A 85 -12.74 -27.28 8.52
C ARG A 85 -12.74 -26.43 9.79
N ARG A 86 -12.22 -26.91 10.92
CA ARG A 86 -12.09 -26.11 12.16
C ARG A 86 -10.83 -25.24 12.22
N GLY A 87 -9.75 -25.62 11.54
CA GLY A 87 -8.45 -24.92 11.61
C GLY A 87 -8.30 -23.78 10.59
N GLN A 88 -9.12 -23.77 9.54
CA GLN A 88 -8.99 -22.80 8.45
C GLN A 88 -9.25 -21.36 8.90
N SER A 89 -10.25 -21.10 9.74
CA SER A 89 -10.56 -19.75 10.22
C SER A 89 -9.39 -19.12 10.98
N TRP A 90 -8.69 -19.91 11.82
CA TRP A 90 -7.53 -19.42 12.57
C TRP A 90 -6.37 -19.02 11.65
N ARG A 91 -6.16 -19.76 10.55
CA ARG A 91 -5.16 -19.40 9.53
C ARG A 91 -5.52 -18.11 8.80
N VAL A 92 -6.80 -17.90 8.50
CA VAL A 92 -7.28 -16.64 7.90
C VAL A 92 -7.02 -15.46 8.84
N PHE A 93 -7.37 -15.58 10.13
CA PHE A 93 -7.06 -14.54 11.12
C PHE A 93 -5.56 -14.26 11.21
N PHE A 94 -4.73 -15.30 11.20
CA PHE A 94 -3.28 -15.15 11.20
C PHE A 94 -2.75 -14.44 9.94
N ALA A 95 -3.26 -14.79 8.76
CA ALA A 95 -2.92 -14.12 7.50
C ALA A 95 -3.28 -12.63 7.52
N ILE A 96 -4.49 -12.32 8.00
CA ILE A 96 -4.95 -10.94 8.16
C ILE A 96 -4.05 -10.20 9.16
N GLY A 97 -3.72 -10.82 10.29
CA GLY A 97 -2.84 -10.23 11.30
C GLY A 97 -1.47 -9.84 10.75
N ILE A 98 -0.83 -10.75 9.99
CA ILE A 98 0.45 -10.46 9.32
C ILE A 98 0.29 -9.35 8.27
N ALA A 99 -0.76 -9.43 7.43
CA ALA A 99 -1.00 -8.44 6.39
C ALA A 99 -1.19 -7.04 6.97
N VAL A 100 -1.97 -6.92 8.06
CA VAL A 100 -2.19 -5.67 8.78
C VAL A 100 -0.88 -5.15 9.37
N LEU A 101 -0.09 -6.00 10.01
CA LEU A 101 1.20 -5.60 10.59
C LEU A 101 2.13 -5.02 9.50
N ILE A 102 2.28 -5.73 8.39
CA ILE A 102 3.08 -5.27 7.24
C ILE A 102 2.54 -3.95 6.70
N ARG A 103 1.21 -3.81 6.56
CA ARG A 103 0.61 -2.58 6.02
C ARG A 103 0.82 -1.38 6.94
N VAL A 104 0.62 -1.56 8.25
CA VAL A 104 0.83 -0.50 9.25
C VAL A 104 2.29 -0.07 9.27
N SER A 105 3.23 -1.00 9.23
CA SER A 105 4.66 -0.68 9.11
C SER A 105 4.96 0.08 7.81
N GLY A 106 4.32 -0.30 6.70
CA GLY A 106 4.41 0.41 5.42
C GLY A 106 3.94 1.86 5.48
N LEU A 107 2.79 2.11 6.11
CA LEU A 107 2.28 3.47 6.34
C LEU A 107 3.23 4.32 7.20
N GLY A 108 3.91 3.69 8.16
CA GLY A 108 4.96 4.32 8.96
C GLY A 108 6.15 4.75 8.09
N LEU A 109 6.63 3.88 7.22
CA LEU A 109 7.72 4.18 6.27
C LEU A 109 7.32 5.29 5.28
N GLU A 110 6.11 5.24 4.73
CA GLU A 110 5.56 6.30 3.87
C GLU A 110 5.56 7.66 4.59
N SER A 111 5.20 7.68 5.89
CA SER A 111 5.17 8.91 6.70
C SER A 111 6.56 9.45 7.02
N LEU A 112 7.54 8.56 7.22
CA LEU A 112 8.93 8.93 7.47
C LEU A 112 9.65 9.41 6.20
N ALA A 113 9.31 8.83 5.03
CA ALA A 113 9.89 9.19 3.74
C ALA A 113 9.67 10.66 3.38
N ILE A 114 8.56 11.27 3.84
CA ILE A 114 8.27 12.70 3.67
C ILE A 114 9.34 13.60 4.31
N LYS A 115 9.93 13.15 5.43
CA LYS A 115 10.93 13.91 6.19
C LYS A 115 12.36 13.48 5.88
N LYS A 116 12.56 12.21 5.50
CA LYS A 116 13.86 11.60 5.24
C LYS A 116 13.79 10.78 3.94
N PRO A 117 14.23 11.34 2.81
CA PRO A 117 14.25 10.64 1.52
C PRO A 117 15.06 9.33 1.55
N GLU A 118 16.03 9.21 2.45
CA GLU A 118 16.82 7.99 2.68
C GLU A 118 15.99 6.76 3.05
N ILE A 119 14.74 6.93 3.51
CA ILE A 119 13.83 5.85 3.90
C ILE A 119 13.08 5.24 2.69
N ILE A 120 13.14 5.88 1.51
CA ILE A 120 12.46 5.42 0.29
C ILE A 120 12.79 3.94 -0.05
N PRO A 121 14.05 3.47 0.00
CA PRO A 121 14.36 2.04 -0.23
C PRO A 121 13.61 1.12 0.73
N GLY A 122 13.42 1.53 1.99
CA GLY A 122 12.66 0.77 2.99
C GLY A 122 11.22 0.50 2.56
N MET A 123 10.58 1.43 1.86
CA MET A 123 9.21 1.29 1.33
C MET A 123 9.10 0.14 0.31
N TYR A 124 10.19 -0.15 -0.42
CA TYR A 124 10.24 -1.27 -1.36
C TYR A 124 10.66 -2.56 -0.67
N LEU A 125 11.64 -2.50 0.23
CA LEU A 125 12.14 -3.67 0.95
C LEU A 125 11.03 -4.36 1.76
N ILE A 126 10.16 -3.59 2.42
CA ILE A 126 9.04 -4.15 3.20
C ILE A 126 8.03 -4.91 2.33
N ILE A 127 8.01 -4.68 1.01
CA ILE A 127 7.13 -5.39 0.06
C ILE A 127 7.87 -6.54 -0.59
N ILE A 128 9.08 -6.27 -1.11
CA ILE A 128 9.86 -7.21 -1.90
C ILE A 128 10.31 -8.40 -1.05
N ILE A 129 10.80 -8.17 0.17
CA ILE A 129 11.31 -9.25 1.03
C ILE A 129 10.21 -10.28 1.34
N PRO A 130 9.03 -9.89 1.87
CA PRO A 130 7.96 -10.86 2.11
C PRO A 130 7.47 -11.52 0.82
N THR A 131 7.39 -10.79 -0.29
CA THR A 131 6.97 -11.35 -1.59
C THR A 131 7.92 -12.46 -2.04
N ILE A 132 9.24 -12.21 -2.00
CA ILE A 132 10.25 -13.21 -2.37
C ILE A 132 10.16 -14.44 -1.44
N ILE A 133 10.05 -14.22 -0.13
CA ILE A 133 9.89 -15.32 0.84
C ILE A 133 8.66 -16.16 0.49
N CYS A 134 7.52 -15.52 0.21
CA CYS A 134 6.29 -16.22 -0.15
C CYS A 134 6.46 -17.02 -1.46
N MET A 135 7.08 -16.43 -2.47
CA MET A 135 7.35 -17.10 -3.75
C MET A 135 8.27 -18.31 -3.59
N ILE A 136 9.32 -18.21 -2.75
CA ILE A 136 10.22 -19.34 -2.45
C ILE A 136 9.47 -20.48 -1.76
N ILE A 137 8.59 -20.16 -0.79
CA ILE A 137 7.78 -21.15 -0.08
C ILE A 137 6.81 -21.85 -1.04
N LEU A 138 6.09 -21.11 -1.88
CA LEU A 138 5.18 -21.67 -2.88
C LEU A 138 5.92 -22.59 -3.86
N ALA A 139 7.07 -22.16 -4.37
CA ALA A 139 7.88 -22.95 -5.30
C ALA A 139 8.40 -24.25 -4.65
N ARG A 140 8.68 -24.25 -3.35
CA ARG A 140 9.10 -25.45 -2.60
C ARG A 140 7.95 -26.41 -2.33
N HIS A 141 6.75 -25.89 -2.03
CA HIS A 141 5.58 -26.74 -1.83
C HIS A 141 5.13 -27.42 -3.13
N GLY A 142 5.11 -26.71 -4.27
CA GLY A 142 4.75 -27.30 -5.57
C GLY A 142 5.65 -28.46 -6.00
N LYS A 143 6.97 -28.35 -5.76
CA LYS A 143 7.95 -29.41 -6.10
C LYS A 143 7.82 -30.66 -5.22
N ARG A 144 7.35 -30.52 -3.97
CA ARG A 144 7.15 -31.66 -3.08
C ARG A 144 5.98 -32.52 -3.53
N GLY A 145 4.83 -31.90 -3.82
CA GLY A 145 3.63 -32.59 -4.33
C GLY A 145 3.93 -33.39 -5.59
N ALA A 146 4.50 -32.74 -6.62
CA ALA A 146 4.82 -33.38 -7.88
C ALA A 146 5.82 -34.55 -7.76
N ARG A 147 6.75 -34.50 -6.79
CA ARG A 147 7.71 -35.58 -6.56
C ARG A 147 7.06 -36.80 -5.89
N THR A 148 6.13 -36.59 -4.96
CA THR A 148 5.32 -37.69 -4.38
C THR A 148 4.47 -38.38 -5.43
N ASP A 149 3.80 -37.61 -6.30
CA ASP A 149 2.94 -38.15 -7.35
C ASP A 149 3.74 -38.99 -8.36
N ALA A 150 4.94 -38.51 -8.75
CA ALA A 150 5.84 -39.25 -9.64
C ALA A 150 6.37 -40.55 -9.02
N LEU A 151 6.68 -40.57 -7.71
CA LEU A 151 7.14 -41.77 -7.01
C LEU A 151 6.01 -42.80 -6.85
N MET A 152 4.76 -42.37 -6.63
CA MET A 152 3.62 -43.28 -6.58
C MET A 152 3.32 -43.87 -7.96
N ALA A 153 3.39 -43.07 -9.03
CA ALA A 153 3.22 -43.56 -10.39
C ALA A 153 4.29 -44.60 -10.80
N GLN A 154 5.51 -44.48 -10.27
CA GLN A 154 6.60 -45.45 -10.49
C GLN A 154 6.45 -46.73 -9.65
N ALA A 155 5.73 -46.67 -8.53
CA ALA A 155 5.44 -47.82 -7.68
C ALA A 155 4.24 -48.65 -8.18
N GLU A 156 3.37 -48.05 -9.01
CA GLU A 156 2.20 -48.71 -9.61
C GLU A 156 2.51 -49.40 -10.95
N THR A 157 3.70 -49.21 -11.54
CA THR A 157 4.13 -49.97 -12.71
C THR A 157 4.72 -51.33 -12.29
N PRO A 158 4.10 -52.46 -12.66
CA PRO A 158 4.51 -53.81 -12.26
C PRO A 158 5.81 -54.30 -12.91
#